data_AF-A0A7L1XIZ0-F1
#
_entry.id   AF-A0A7L1XIZ0-F1
#
_cell.length_a   1.000
_cell.length_b   1.000
_cell.length_c   1.000
_cell.angle_alpha   90.00
_cell.angle_beta   90.00
_cell.angle_gamma   90.00
#
_symmetry.space_group_name_H-M   'P 1'
#
loop_
_entity.id
_entity.type
_entity.pdbx_description
1 polymer ?
#
loop_
_entity_poly.entity_id
_entity_poly.type
_entity_poly.pdbx_seq_one_letter_code
_entity_poly.pdbx_strand_id
1 'polypeptide(L)' 'MRFLYLVFAVFLLVSLATPGKVQVLKRCPKVGHCSSGCSKVDVWAFSSDCKYYCCIPPGWKGK' A
#
# COMPACT_ATOMS: atom_id res chain seq x y z
N MET A 1 -33.24 -7.84 3.55
CA MET A 1 -32.42 -6.62 3.30
C MET A 1 -31.24 -6.44 4.26
N ARG A 2 -31.37 -6.72 5.57
CA ARG A 2 -30.30 -6.50 6.56
C ARG A 2 -29.07 -7.42 6.41
N PHE A 3 -29.26 -8.65 5.92
CA PHE A 3 -28.19 -9.63 5.77
C PHE A 3 -27.16 -9.24 4.70
N LEU A 4 -27.64 -8.78 3.53
CA LEU A 4 -26.77 -8.28 2.45
C LEU A 4 -25.94 -7.08 2.91
N TYR A 5 -26.53 -6.22 3.76
CA TYR A 5 -25.85 -5.06 4.33
C TYR A 5 -24.69 -5.46 5.26
N LEU A 6 -24.88 -6.50 6.09
CA LEU A 6 -23.82 -7.02 6.95
C LEU A 6 -22.67 -7.61 6.14
N VAL A 7 -22.99 -8.39 5.10
CA VAL A 7 -21.98 -8.98 4.21
C VAL A 7 -21.18 -7.88 3.51
N PHE A 8 -21.87 -6.84 3.00
CA PHE A 8 -21.23 -5.72 2.32
C PHE A 8 -20.34 -4.90 3.26
N ALA A 9 -20.78 -4.67 4.50
CA ALA A 9 -19.99 -3.96 5.51
C ALA A 9 -18.70 -4.70 5.87
N VAL A 10 -18.77 -6.03 6.05
CA VAL A 10 -17.58 -6.86 6.30
C VAL A 10 -16.63 -6.82 5.08
N PHE A 11 -17.18 -6.92 3.87
CA PHE A 11 -16.38 -6.84 2.63
C PHE A 11 -15.66 -5.50 2.47
N LEU A 12 -16.34 -4.40 2.77
CA LEU A 12 -15.77 -3.05 2.74
C LEU A 12 -14.67 -2.88 3.78
N LEU A 13 -14.86 -3.37 5.00
CA LEU A 13 -13.85 -3.34 6.07
C LEU A 13 -12.59 -4.11 5.67
N VAL A 14 -12.74 -5.31 5.10
CA VAL A 14 -11.62 -6.11 4.60
C VAL A 14 -10.91 -5.43 3.43
N SER A 15 -11.67 -4.80 2.52
CA SER A 15 -11.11 -4.07 1.38
C SER A 15 -10.35 -2.82 1.81
N LEU A 16 -10.87 -2.05 2.77
CA LEU A 16 -10.18 -0.90 3.36
C LEU A 16 -8.91 -1.31 4.13
N ALA A 17 -8.90 -2.52 4.70
CA ALA A 17 -7.75 -3.05 5.44
C ALA A 17 -6.63 -3.55 4.51
N THR A 18 -6.84 -3.63 3.19
CA THR A 18 -5.73 -3.86 2.27
C THR A 18 -4.93 -2.56 2.12
N PRO A 19 -3.64 -2.54 2.54
CA PRO A 19 -2.79 -1.36 2.40
C PRO A 19 -2.82 -0.91 0.94
N GLY A 20 -3.29 0.32 0.75
CA GLY A 20 -3.73 0.82 -0.54
C GLY A 20 -2.74 0.57 -1.66
N LYS A 21 -3.28 0.00 -2.74
CA LYS A 21 -2.83 0.11 -4.14
C LYS A 21 -1.31 0.01 -4.32
N VAL A 22 -0.89 -1.15 -4.83
CA VAL A 22 0.41 -1.36 -5.49
C VAL A 22 0.60 -0.26 -6.54
N GLN A 23 1.30 0.81 -6.18
CA GLN A 23 1.60 1.91 -7.08
C GLN A 23 2.95 1.63 -7.73
N VAL A 24 2.97 1.58 -9.05
CA VAL A 24 4.22 1.50 -9.82
C VAL A 24 4.80 2.91 -9.91
N LEU A 25 5.82 3.21 -9.10
CA LEU A 25 6.53 4.48 -9.14
C LEU A 25 7.75 4.38 -10.06
N LYS A 26 7.91 5.31 -10.99
CA LYS A 26 9.11 5.38 -11.85
C LYS A 26 10.41 5.45 -11.04
N ARG A 27 10.39 6.13 -9.89
CA ARG A 27 11.55 6.28 -9.00
C ARG A 27 11.12 6.22 -7.54
N CYS A 28 11.88 5.50 -6.72
CA CYS A 28 11.62 5.40 -5.29
C CYS A 28 11.92 6.78 -4.64
N PRO A 29 10.98 7.35 -3.87
CA PRO A 29 11.24 8.61 -3.19
C PRO A 29 12.39 8.48 -2.20
N LYS A 30 13.12 9.57 -1.97
CA LYS A 30 14.27 9.59 -1.04
C LYS A 30 13.94 9.18 0.39
N VAL A 31 12.69 9.37 0.83
CA VAL A 31 12.22 8.94 2.16
C VAL A 31 11.90 7.44 2.21
N GLY A 32 11.69 6.83 1.04
CA GLY A 32 11.45 5.40 0.91
C GLY A 32 12.78 4.65 0.91
N HIS A 33 12.70 3.36 1.27
CA HIS A 33 13.85 2.47 1.26
C HIS A 33 13.57 1.25 0.38
N CYS A 34 14.59 0.75 -0.31
CA CYS A 34 14.46 -0.48 -1.10
C CYS A 34 14.58 -1.69 -0.17
N SER A 35 13.59 -2.59 -0.19
CA SER A 35 13.62 -3.84 0.57
C SER A 35 12.90 -4.95 -0.20
N SER A 36 13.25 -6.21 0.10
CA SER A 36 12.53 -7.39 -0.41
C SER A 36 11.16 -7.57 0.20
N GLY A 37 10.88 -6.90 1.32
CA GLY A 37 9.57 -6.83 1.97
C GLY A 37 9.44 -5.55 2.78
N CYS A 38 8.26 -4.97 2.77
CA CYS A 38 7.95 -3.75 3.50
C CYS A 38 7.19 -4.07 4.80
N SER A 39 7.30 -3.19 5.79
CA SER A 39 6.47 -3.31 6.99
C SER A 39 4.98 -3.22 6.60
N LYS A 40 4.10 -3.90 7.35
CA LYS A 40 2.64 -3.87 7.07
C LYS A 40 2.05 -2.47 7.11
N VAL A 41 2.72 -1.55 7.80
CA VAL A 41 2.33 -0.15 7.93
C VAL A 41 2.82 0.69 6.74
N ASP A 42 3.87 0.22 6.05
CA ASP A 42 4.47 0.92 4.92
C ASP A 42 3.72 0.60 3.61
N VAL A 43 3.60 1.61 2.77
CA VAL A 43 3.10 1.44 1.41
C VAL A 43 4.24 0.90 0.55
N TRP A 44 4.02 -0.26 -0.04
CA TRP A 44 4.97 -0.85 -0.97
C TRP A 44 4.64 -0.43 -2.40
N ALA A 45 5.67 -0.01 -3.13
CA ALA A 45 5.61 0.41 -4.51
C ALA A 45 6.65 -0.36 -5.33
N PHE A 46 6.33 -0.66 -6.59
CA PHE A 46 7.34 -1.15 -7.52
C PHE A 46 8.09 0.03 -8.11
N SER A 47 9.41 0.01 -8.07
CA SER A 47 10.23 1.05 -8.69
C SER A 47 11.40 0.47 -9.45
N SER A 48 11.66 1.00 -10.65
CA SER A 48 12.81 0.62 -11.48
C SER A 48 14.16 0.96 -10.86
N ASP A 49 14.21 1.83 -9.84
CA ASP A 49 15.43 2.10 -9.08
C ASP A 49 15.76 1.03 -8.04
N CYS A 50 14.76 0.25 -7.61
CA CYS A 50 14.96 -0.82 -6.64
C CYS A 50 14.90 -2.17 -7.35
N LYS A 51 15.83 -3.08 -7.03
CA LYS A 51 15.78 -4.48 -7.51
C LYS A 51 14.53 -5.24 -7.01
N TYR A 52 13.94 -4.78 -5.90
CA TYR A 52 12.77 -5.36 -5.25
C TYR A 52 11.65 -4.31 -5.09
N TYR A 53 11.14 -4.11 -3.88
CA TYR A 53 10.09 -3.15 -3.57
C TYR A 53 10.67 -1.87 -2.96
N CYS A 54 10.01 -0.76 -3.24
CA CYS A 54 10.21 0.51 -2.58
C CYS A 54 9.20 0.65 -1.44
N CYS A 55 9.68 0.69 -0.20
CA CYS A 55 8.87 0.83 1.00
C CYS A 55 8.77 2.30 1.40
N ILE A 56 7.56 2.82 1.43
CA ILE A 56 7.26 4.23 1.65
C ILE A 56 6.46 4.35 2.96
N PRO A 57 6.92 5.14 3.94
CA PRO A 57 6.19 5.29 5.19
C PRO A 57 4.82 5.96 4.95
N PRO A 58 3.75 5.54 5.66
CA PRO A 58 2.35 5.91 5.39
C PRO A 58 2.01 7.39 5.60
N GLY A 59 2.96 8.22 6.04
CA GLY A 59 2.83 9.67 6.15
C GLY A 59 3.39 10.44 4.96
N TRP A 60 3.95 9.76 3.95
CA TRP A 60 4.57 10.44 2.83
C TRP A 60 3.53 10.90 1.81
N LYS A 61 3.05 12.12 2.02
CA LYS A 61 2.33 12.88 0.99
C LYS A 61 3.39 13.57 0.15
N GLY A 62 3.72 12.98 -1.00
CA GLY A 62 4.68 13.56 -1.94
C GLY A 62 4.40 15.05 -2.16
N LYS A 63 5.46 15.87 -2.18
CA LYS A 63 5.38 17.26 -2.62
C LYS A 63 4.95 17.33 -4.08
#